data_AF-A0A5C6RPH3-F1
#
_entry.id   AF-A0A5C6RPH3-F1
#
_cell.length_a   1.000
_cell.length_b   1.000
_cell.length_c   1.000
_cell.angle_alpha   90.00
_cell.angle_beta   90.00
_cell.angle_gamma   90.00
#
_symmetry.space_group_name_H-M   'P 1'
#
loop_
_entity.id
_entity.type
_entity.pdbx_description
1 polymer ?
#
loop_
_entity_poly.entity_id
_entity_poly.type
_entity_poly.pdbx_seq_one_letter_code
_entity_poly.pdbx_strand_id
1 'polypeptide(L)'
;MSKSRKVKPLGEVVDLFCGVGALSHGLKQAGFEIKAGYDTDARCKFAFETNNGATFHARDVSKLTANEVSAHFTGDFPKVLAGCAPCQPFSTYKQRYDEDPQWGLVEDFAKLAVQVAPDFVTMENVPALERYKDGKVFQRFVDTLKHGGYSVEWTIARCEEFGVPQRRRRLVLIAAKDRSAVPLNTGKTAAVSVMEAIGRLPKLAAGEADPNDRLHVASSLSDLNLRRIKASKPGGTWRDWPIELRAACHRKLSGKTYSGVYARMTWDNPSPTMTTQCYGYGNGRFGHPDQDRAISLREAAILQSFPPDYQFLPKEEAPSMKEVGRWIGNAVPVKLGEAIGKEIAQIHYGDELIDRE
;
A
#
# COMPACT_ATOMS: atom_id res chain seq x y z
N MET A 1 -13.42 35.64 -19.49
CA MET A 1 -13.49 34.30 -18.87
C MET A 1 -12.44 33.41 -19.52
N SER A 2 -11.30 33.21 -18.84
CA SER A 2 -10.25 32.31 -19.33
C SER A 2 -10.79 30.89 -19.33
N LYS A 3 -10.88 30.26 -20.52
CA LYS A 3 -11.13 28.82 -20.60
C LYS A 3 -9.91 28.13 -20.00
N SER A 4 -10.03 27.67 -18.75
CA SER A 4 -9.07 26.76 -18.12
C SER A 4 -8.77 25.63 -19.11
N ARG A 5 -7.56 25.64 -19.70
CA ARG A 5 -7.08 24.56 -20.59
C ARG A 5 -7.02 23.31 -19.71
N LYS A 6 -7.92 22.35 -19.91
CA LYS A 6 -7.81 21.05 -19.21
C LYS A 6 -6.47 20.44 -19.61
N VAL A 7 -5.60 20.22 -18.62
CA VAL A 7 -4.34 19.50 -18.81
C VAL A 7 -4.69 18.11 -19.32
N LYS A 8 -4.04 17.67 -20.41
CA LYS A 8 -4.26 16.34 -20.97
C LYS A 8 -3.61 15.29 -20.05
N PRO A 9 -4.24 14.13 -19.81
CA PRO A 9 -3.63 13.09 -19.01
C PRO A 9 -2.39 12.51 -19.70
N LEU A 10 -1.45 12.00 -18.91
CA LEU A 10 -0.28 11.28 -19.40
C LEU A 10 -0.62 9.85 -19.86
N GLY A 11 -1.73 9.30 -19.38
CA GLY A 11 -2.23 7.98 -19.72
C GLY A 11 -3.53 7.70 -19.02
N GLU A 12 -4.20 6.62 -19.41
CA GLU A 12 -5.42 6.13 -18.80
C GLU A 12 -5.12 4.85 -18.02
N VAL A 13 -5.70 4.71 -16.83
CA VAL A 13 -5.44 3.59 -15.91
C VAL A 13 -6.71 2.82 -15.60
N VAL A 14 -6.62 1.50 -15.65
CA VAL A 14 -7.54 0.60 -14.94
C VAL A 14 -6.76 -0.12 -13.84
N ASP A 15 -7.26 -0.08 -12.60
CA ASP A 15 -6.61 -0.66 -11.41
C ASP A 15 -7.36 -1.91 -10.94
N LEU A 16 -6.71 -3.07 -11.03
CA LEU A 16 -7.23 -4.36 -10.56
C LEU A 16 -6.80 -4.61 -9.12
N PHE A 17 -7.71 -5.16 -8.30
CA PHE A 17 -7.49 -5.32 -6.85
C PHE A 17 -7.22 -3.97 -6.16
N CYS A 18 -7.99 -2.95 -6.56
CA CYS A 18 -7.68 -1.56 -6.26
C CYS A 18 -7.84 -1.19 -4.77
N GLY A 19 -8.56 -1.99 -3.97
CA GLY A 19 -8.89 -1.67 -2.59
C GLY A 19 -9.46 -0.25 -2.45
N VAL A 20 -9.00 0.47 -1.43
CA VAL A 20 -9.39 1.89 -1.22
C VAL A 20 -8.79 2.86 -2.25
N GLY A 21 -8.03 2.39 -3.24
CA GLY A 21 -7.54 3.17 -4.37
C GLY A 21 -6.23 3.93 -4.14
N ALA A 22 -5.36 3.46 -3.25
CA ALA A 22 -4.11 4.15 -2.94
C ALA A 22 -3.09 4.14 -4.10
N LEU A 23 -2.97 3.01 -4.82
CA LEU A 23 -2.14 2.91 -6.02
C LEU A 23 -2.67 3.82 -7.12
N SER A 24 -3.98 3.71 -7.42
CA SER A 24 -4.70 4.63 -8.30
C SER A 24 -4.45 6.10 -7.94
N HIS A 25 -4.50 6.46 -6.66
CA HIS A 25 -4.28 7.84 -6.24
C HIS A 25 -2.84 8.31 -6.48
N GLY A 26 -1.86 7.44 -6.28
CA GLY A 26 -0.47 7.72 -6.63
C GLY A 26 -0.28 7.93 -8.14
N LEU A 27 -0.84 7.04 -8.96
CA LEU A 27 -0.80 7.17 -10.43
C LEU A 27 -1.51 8.47 -10.90
N LYS A 28 -2.61 8.85 -10.24
CA LYS A 28 -3.30 10.11 -10.47
C LYS A 28 -2.42 11.32 -10.13
N GLN A 29 -1.68 11.29 -9.01
CA GLN A 29 -0.73 12.35 -8.66
C GLN A 29 0.42 12.46 -9.67
N ALA A 30 0.78 11.37 -10.33
CA ALA A 30 1.74 11.36 -11.44
C ALA A 30 1.16 11.86 -12.78
N GLY A 31 -0.10 12.31 -12.84
CA GLY A 31 -0.71 12.89 -14.05
C GLY A 31 -1.53 11.92 -14.91
N PHE A 32 -1.81 10.71 -14.43
CA PHE A 32 -2.67 9.75 -15.14
C PHE A 32 -4.15 9.96 -14.80
N GLU A 33 -5.03 9.64 -15.75
CA GLU A 33 -6.47 9.59 -15.53
C GLU A 33 -6.88 8.17 -15.13
N ILE A 34 -7.51 8.03 -13.96
CA ILE A 34 -8.04 6.75 -13.50
C ILE A 34 -9.43 6.56 -14.11
N LYS A 35 -9.62 5.49 -14.88
CA LYS A 35 -10.90 5.20 -15.54
C LYS A 35 -11.78 4.30 -14.69
N ALA A 36 -11.20 3.23 -14.14
CA ALA A 36 -11.93 2.25 -13.35
C ALA A 36 -11.04 1.54 -12.32
N GLY A 37 -11.67 1.10 -11.23
CA GLY A 37 -11.07 0.22 -10.23
C GLY A 37 -11.93 -1.03 -10.01
N TYR A 38 -11.29 -2.17 -9.84
CA TYR A 38 -11.96 -3.45 -9.58
C TYR A 38 -11.48 -4.02 -8.25
N ASP A 39 -12.41 -4.38 -7.37
CA ASP A 39 -12.13 -5.12 -6.14
C ASP A 39 -13.37 -5.91 -5.71
N THR A 40 -13.21 -6.97 -4.91
CA THR A 40 -14.35 -7.72 -4.37
C THR A 40 -14.91 -7.08 -3.11
N ASP A 41 -14.12 -6.26 -2.40
CA ASP A 41 -14.55 -5.53 -1.22
C ASP A 41 -15.35 -4.28 -1.61
N ALA A 42 -16.66 -4.43 -1.76
CA ALA A 42 -17.57 -3.33 -2.13
C ALA A 42 -17.52 -2.14 -1.16
N ARG A 43 -17.05 -2.34 0.08
CA ARG A 43 -16.90 -1.26 1.07
C ARG A 43 -15.80 -0.26 0.69
N CYS A 44 -14.86 -0.65 -0.16
CA CYS A 44 -13.84 0.25 -0.69
C CYS A 44 -14.38 1.30 -1.67
N LYS A 45 -15.60 1.10 -2.22
CA LYS A 45 -16.21 1.96 -3.25
C LYS A 45 -16.12 3.44 -2.90
N PHE A 46 -16.57 3.82 -1.70
CA PHE A 46 -16.61 5.22 -1.30
C PHE A 46 -15.21 5.86 -1.35
N ALA A 47 -14.22 5.21 -0.75
CA ALA A 47 -12.86 5.71 -0.73
C ALA A 47 -12.26 5.77 -2.14
N PHE A 48 -12.48 4.74 -2.95
CA PHE A 48 -11.96 4.71 -4.31
C PHE A 48 -12.53 5.85 -5.17
N GLU A 49 -13.86 5.95 -5.26
CA GLU A 49 -14.53 6.90 -6.16
C GLU A 49 -14.29 8.35 -5.72
N THR A 50 -14.36 8.62 -4.41
CA THR A 50 -14.21 9.98 -3.87
C THR A 50 -12.83 10.57 -4.12
N ASN A 51 -11.77 9.77 -3.94
CA ASN A 51 -10.40 10.29 -4.04
C ASN A 51 -9.84 10.22 -5.47
N ASN A 52 -10.35 9.30 -6.30
CA ASN A 52 -9.80 9.06 -7.64
C ASN A 52 -10.65 9.68 -8.76
N GLY A 53 -11.95 9.92 -8.55
CA GLY A 53 -12.83 10.45 -9.59
C GLY A 53 -13.08 9.44 -10.71
N ALA A 54 -13.04 8.15 -10.37
CA ALA A 54 -13.16 7.01 -11.26
C ALA A 54 -14.26 6.06 -10.78
N THR A 55 -14.74 5.17 -11.63
CA THR A 55 -15.82 4.23 -11.24
C THR A 55 -15.24 3.00 -10.55
N PHE A 56 -15.85 2.60 -9.44
CA PHE A 56 -15.52 1.35 -8.76
C PHE A 56 -16.48 0.22 -9.14
N HIS A 57 -15.92 -0.95 -9.44
CA HIS A 57 -16.65 -2.18 -9.77
C HIS A 57 -16.40 -3.26 -8.72
N ALA A 58 -17.45 -3.63 -7.98
CA ALA A 58 -17.43 -4.74 -7.04
C ALA A 58 -17.42 -6.09 -7.78
N ARG A 59 -16.25 -6.54 -8.24
CA ARG A 59 -16.13 -7.70 -9.13
C ARG A 59 -14.84 -8.47 -8.92
N ASP A 60 -14.94 -9.78 -9.05
CA ASP A 60 -13.82 -10.72 -8.98
C ASP A 60 -13.02 -10.66 -10.30
N VAL A 61 -11.72 -10.42 -10.20
CA VAL A 61 -10.81 -10.31 -11.34
C VAL A 61 -10.73 -11.61 -12.13
N SER A 62 -10.87 -12.78 -11.49
CA SER A 62 -10.88 -14.08 -12.18
C SER A 62 -12.07 -14.25 -13.15
N LYS A 63 -13.09 -13.39 -13.04
CA LYS A 63 -14.30 -13.38 -13.87
C LYS A 63 -14.36 -12.21 -14.86
N LEU A 64 -13.31 -11.39 -14.92
CA LEU A 64 -13.24 -10.28 -15.86
C LEU A 64 -12.85 -10.77 -17.25
N THR A 65 -13.50 -10.22 -18.27
CA THR A 65 -13.12 -10.40 -19.66
C THR A 65 -12.27 -9.22 -20.15
N ALA A 66 -11.43 -9.45 -21.16
CA ALA A 66 -10.63 -8.40 -21.76
C ALA A 66 -11.48 -7.26 -22.36
N ASN A 67 -12.66 -7.57 -22.89
CA ASN A 67 -13.58 -6.58 -23.44
C ASN A 67 -14.13 -5.64 -22.36
N GLU A 68 -14.47 -6.18 -21.17
CA GLU A 68 -14.94 -5.36 -20.04
C GLU A 68 -13.87 -4.35 -19.60
N VAL A 69 -12.61 -4.77 -19.53
CA VAL A 69 -11.51 -3.89 -19.14
C VAL A 69 -11.18 -2.90 -20.27
N SER A 70 -11.13 -3.37 -21.51
CA SER A 70 -10.76 -2.57 -22.68
C SER A 70 -11.76 -1.44 -22.97
N ALA A 71 -13.03 -1.63 -22.62
CA ALA A 71 -14.09 -0.64 -22.82
C ALA A 71 -13.89 0.65 -22.01
N HIS A 72 -13.04 0.64 -20.97
CA HIS A 72 -12.72 1.85 -20.19
C HIS A 72 -11.71 2.78 -20.87
N PHE A 73 -10.89 2.24 -21.77
CA PHE A 73 -9.87 3.02 -22.46
C PHE A 73 -10.46 3.70 -23.69
N THR A 74 -10.20 4.98 -23.85
CA THR A 74 -10.63 5.77 -25.02
C THR A 74 -9.83 5.41 -26.27
N GLY A 75 -8.57 5.00 -26.07
CA GLY A 75 -7.60 4.80 -27.14
C GLY A 75 -6.85 6.07 -27.55
N ASP A 76 -7.16 7.21 -26.93
CA ASP A 76 -6.50 8.49 -27.21
C ASP A 76 -5.16 8.66 -26.46
N PHE A 77 -4.95 7.84 -25.42
CA PHE A 77 -3.81 7.93 -24.51
C PHE A 77 -3.23 6.54 -24.23
N PRO A 78 -1.97 6.48 -23.72
CA PRO A 78 -1.36 5.22 -23.30
C PRO A 78 -2.21 4.50 -22.25
N LYS A 79 -2.44 3.21 -22.47
CA LYS A 79 -3.22 2.36 -21.57
C LYS A 79 -2.31 1.75 -20.52
N VAL A 80 -2.71 1.88 -19.25
CA VAL A 80 -2.01 1.26 -18.12
C VAL A 80 -2.96 0.33 -17.40
N LEU A 81 -2.58 -0.94 -17.28
CA LEU A 81 -3.26 -1.89 -16.41
C LEU A 81 -2.43 -2.08 -15.13
N ALA A 82 -2.92 -1.53 -14.03
CA ALA A 82 -2.30 -1.66 -12.72
C ALA A 82 -2.93 -2.82 -11.94
N GLY A 83 -2.16 -3.45 -11.07
CA GLY A 83 -2.71 -4.48 -10.19
C GLY A 83 -1.92 -4.73 -8.92
N CYS A 84 -2.63 -4.87 -7.81
CA CYS A 84 -2.07 -5.26 -6.51
C CYS A 84 -2.69 -6.59 -6.04
N ALA A 85 -2.40 -7.68 -6.77
CA ALA A 85 -2.99 -8.98 -6.51
C ALA A 85 -2.78 -9.42 -5.04
N PRO A 86 -3.79 -10.02 -4.37
CA PRO A 86 -3.74 -10.32 -2.94
C PRO A 86 -2.46 -11.07 -2.53
N CYS A 87 -1.74 -10.51 -1.57
CA CYS A 87 -0.46 -11.07 -1.12
C CYS A 87 -0.59 -12.11 0.01
N GLN A 88 -1.82 -12.41 0.44
CA GLN A 88 -2.11 -13.26 1.61
C GLN A 88 -1.46 -14.66 1.53
N PRO A 89 -1.42 -15.35 0.38
CA PRO A 89 -0.71 -16.62 0.22
C PRO A 89 0.81 -16.52 0.46
N PHE A 90 1.39 -15.34 0.22
CA PHE A 90 2.83 -15.14 0.08
C PHE A 90 3.47 -14.51 1.33
N SER A 91 2.67 -14.11 2.32
CA SER A 91 3.18 -13.51 3.56
C SER A 91 3.98 -14.51 4.40
N THR A 92 5.10 -14.07 4.98
CA THR A 92 5.98 -14.89 5.83
C THR A 92 5.25 -15.55 7.01
N TYR A 93 4.13 -14.97 7.46
CA TYR A 93 3.30 -15.49 8.54
C TYR A 93 2.49 -16.74 8.13
N LYS A 94 2.05 -16.81 6.86
CA LYS A 94 1.24 -17.92 6.32
C LYS A 94 2.03 -19.02 5.63
N GLN A 95 3.33 -18.87 5.37
CA GLN A 95 4.19 -19.92 4.80
C GLN A 95 4.24 -21.24 5.61
N ARG A 96 3.52 -21.34 6.74
CA ARG A 96 3.33 -22.55 7.57
C ARG A 96 2.04 -23.33 7.28
N TYR A 97 1.15 -22.84 6.43
CA TYR A 97 -0.12 -23.49 6.09
C TYR A 97 -0.19 -23.76 4.58
N ASP A 98 -0.52 -25.00 4.21
CA ASP A 98 -0.62 -25.45 2.82
C ASP A 98 -1.84 -24.89 2.10
N GLU A 99 -1.67 -24.70 0.78
CA GLU A 99 -2.67 -24.41 -0.26
C GLU A 99 -3.64 -23.23 0.01
N ASP A 100 -3.18 -22.00 -0.23
CA ASP A 100 -4.08 -20.85 -0.35
C ASP A 100 -4.46 -20.66 -1.85
N PRO A 101 -5.72 -20.92 -2.26
CA PRO A 101 -6.14 -20.87 -3.68
C PRO A 101 -6.02 -19.49 -4.33
N GLN A 102 -5.76 -18.42 -3.56
CA GLN A 102 -5.66 -17.06 -4.09
C GLN A 102 -4.40 -16.78 -4.92
N TRP A 103 -3.40 -17.69 -4.97
CA TRP A 103 -2.23 -17.45 -5.85
C TRP A 103 -2.60 -17.48 -7.34
N GLY A 104 -3.70 -18.15 -7.72
CA GLY A 104 -4.22 -18.16 -9.10
C GLY A 104 -4.55 -16.76 -9.63
N LEU A 105 -4.88 -15.80 -8.74
CA LEU A 105 -5.19 -14.42 -9.13
C LEU A 105 -3.99 -13.69 -9.78
N VAL A 106 -2.76 -14.08 -9.44
CA VAL A 106 -1.56 -13.55 -10.10
C VAL A 106 -1.53 -14.02 -11.57
N GLU A 107 -1.83 -15.29 -11.82
CA GLU A 107 -1.88 -15.84 -13.17
C GLU A 107 -3.07 -15.30 -13.98
N ASP A 108 -4.23 -15.15 -13.36
CA ASP A 108 -5.42 -14.55 -13.99
C ASP A 108 -5.15 -13.11 -14.40
N PHE A 109 -4.44 -12.34 -13.56
CA PHE A 109 -4.00 -11.00 -13.91
C PHE A 109 -3.07 -11.00 -15.14
N ALA A 110 -2.07 -11.88 -15.18
CA ALA A 110 -1.16 -11.96 -16.33
C ALA A 110 -1.90 -12.28 -17.63
N LYS A 111 -2.81 -13.28 -17.60
CA LYS A 111 -3.60 -13.69 -18.76
C LYS A 111 -4.51 -12.55 -19.24
N LEU A 112 -5.19 -11.89 -18.30
CA LEU A 112 -6.06 -10.75 -18.62
C LEU A 112 -5.24 -9.60 -19.22
N ALA A 113 -4.06 -9.29 -18.67
CA ALA A 113 -3.17 -8.26 -19.19
C ALA A 113 -2.72 -8.54 -20.63
N VAL A 114 -2.38 -9.80 -20.96
CA VAL A 114 -2.04 -10.18 -22.34
C VAL A 114 -3.23 -10.01 -23.29
N GLN A 115 -4.44 -10.36 -22.85
CA GLN A 115 -5.66 -10.23 -23.67
C GLN A 115 -6.10 -8.77 -23.86
N VAL A 116 -6.00 -7.93 -22.83
CA VAL A 116 -6.31 -6.49 -22.90
C VAL A 116 -5.26 -5.75 -23.74
N ALA A 117 -4.02 -6.23 -23.72
CA ALA A 117 -2.89 -5.66 -24.45
C ALA A 117 -2.68 -4.14 -24.22
N PRO A 118 -2.64 -3.64 -22.95
CA PRO A 118 -2.30 -2.24 -22.66
C PRO A 118 -0.86 -1.89 -23.11
N ASP A 119 -0.55 -0.60 -23.18
CA ASP A 119 0.82 -0.14 -23.42
C ASP A 119 1.75 -0.47 -22.24
N PHE A 120 1.21 -0.44 -21.02
CA PHE A 120 1.92 -0.75 -19.80
C PHE A 120 1.13 -1.65 -18.85
N VAL A 121 1.85 -2.52 -18.16
CA VAL A 121 1.34 -3.28 -17.02
C VAL A 121 2.22 -2.97 -15.83
N THR A 122 1.62 -2.67 -14.68
CA THR A 122 2.37 -2.57 -13.42
C THR A 122 1.75 -3.44 -12.35
N MET A 123 2.62 -4.12 -11.59
CA MET A 123 2.21 -4.97 -10.48
C MET A 123 2.98 -4.60 -9.22
N GLU A 124 2.27 -4.40 -8.12
CA GLU A 124 2.85 -4.34 -6.77
C GLU A 124 2.57 -5.64 -6.02
N ASN A 125 3.58 -6.16 -5.31
CA ASN A 125 3.39 -7.23 -4.35
C ASN A 125 4.43 -7.24 -3.22
N VAL A 126 4.32 -8.19 -2.29
CA VAL A 126 5.35 -8.45 -1.28
C VAL A 126 6.61 -9.08 -1.89
N PRO A 127 7.81 -8.76 -1.38
CA PRO A 127 9.07 -9.35 -1.89
C PRO A 127 9.11 -10.88 -1.86
N ALA A 128 8.36 -11.50 -0.95
CA ALA A 128 8.30 -12.95 -0.82
C ALA A 128 7.70 -13.67 -2.05
N LEU A 129 6.92 -12.96 -2.89
CA LEU A 129 6.36 -13.52 -4.12
C LEU A 129 7.46 -14.02 -5.08
N GLU A 130 8.58 -13.31 -5.17
CA GLU A 130 9.71 -13.65 -6.04
C GLU A 130 10.27 -15.06 -5.78
N ARG A 131 10.19 -15.54 -4.52
CA ARG A 131 10.73 -16.84 -4.10
C ARG A 131 9.64 -17.87 -3.81
N TYR A 132 8.38 -17.48 -3.89
CA TYR A 132 7.27 -18.35 -3.51
C TYR A 132 7.15 -19.55 -4.47
N LYS A 133 6.97 -20.76 -3.90
CA LYS A 133 6.98 -22.04 -4.64
C LYS A 133 8.19 -22.14 -5.57
N ASP A 134 9.38 -21.93 -5.01
CA ASP A 134 10.67 -21.90 -5.71
C ASP A 134 10.74 -20.86 -6.85
N GLY A 135 9.99 -19.76 -6.70
CA GLY A 135 9.89 -18.67 -7.68
C GLY A 135 9.00 -18.97 -8.88
N LYS A 136 8.41 -20.17 -8.98
CA LYS A 136 7.64 -20.59 -10.17
C LYS A 136 6.41 -19.71 -10.44
N VAL A 137 5.72 -19.25 -9.41
CA VAL A 137 4.51 -18.42 -9.57
C VAL A 137 4.87 -17.08 -10.21
N PHE A 138 5.89 -16.39 -9.66
CA PHE A 138 6.33 -15.11 -10.20
C PHE A 138 6.96 -15.27 -11.59
N GLN A 139 7.77 -16.31 -11.81
CA GLN A 139 8.39 -16.55 -13.11
C GLN A 139 7.33 -16.81 -14.19
N ARG A 140 6.26 -17.59 -13.90
CA ARG A 140 5.15 -17.78 -14.85
C ARG A 140 4.42 -16.48 -15.19
N PHE A 141 4.24 -15.59 -14.21
CA PHE A 141 3.68 -14.25 -14.46
C PHE A 141 4.55 -13.47 -15.46
N VAL A 142 5.86 -13.38 -15.18
CA VAL A 142 6.83 -12.70 -16.05
C VAL A 142 6.87 -13.32 -17.44
N ASP A 143 6.93 -14.64 -17.53
CA ASP A 143 6.97 -15.36 -18.80
C ASP A 143 5.69 -15.13 -19.60
N THR A 144 4.52 -15.15 -18.96
CA THR A 144 3.24 -14.88 -19.64
C THR A 144 3.23 -13.50 -20.29
N LEU A 145 3.69 -12.46 -19.58
CA LEU A 145 3.81 -11.11 -20.15
C LEU A 145 4.84 -11.05 -21.29
N LYS A 146 6.01 -11.68 -21.13
CA LYS A 146 7.04 -11.74 -22.18
C LYS A 146 6.53 -12.42 -23.45
N HIS A 147 5.83 -13.55 -23.33
CA HIS A 147 5.18 -14.21 -24.47
C HIS A 147 4.06 -13.35 -25.09
N GLY A 148 3.42 -12.48 -24.30
CA GLY A 148 2.49 -11.47 -24.77
C GLY A 148 3.12 -10.25 -25.47
N GLY A 149 4.46 -10.24 -25.65
CA GLY A 149 5.18 -9.18 -26.35
C GLY A 149 5.66 -8.02 -25.47
N TYR A 150 5.66 -8.19 -24.14
CA TYR A 150 6.15 -7.15 -23.23
C TYR A 150 7.64 -7.30 -22.92
N SER A 151 8.35 -6.18 -22.88
CA SER A 151 9.56 -6.05 -22.07
C SER A 151 9.15 -5.97 -20.59
N VAL A 152 9.85 -6.66 -19.69
CA VAL A 152 9.45 -6.78 -18.28
C VAL A 152 10.67 -6.60 -17.38
N GLU A 153 10.59 -5.63 -16.47
CA GLU A 153 11.60 -5.35 -15.45
C GLU A 153 10.94 -5.25 -14.06
N TRP A 154 11.68 -5.54 -12.99
CA TRP A 154 11.18 -5.41 -11.62
C TRP A 154 12.25 -4.99 -10.63
N THR A 155 11.82 -4.51 -9.46
CA THR A 155 12.70 -4.06 -8.38
C THR A 155 12.07 -4.34 -7.02
N ILE A 156 12.89 -4.67 -6.02
CA ILE A 156 12.47 -4.66 -4.62
C ILE A 156 12.63 -3.22 -4.08
N ALA A 157 11.59 -2.41 -4.29
CA ALA A 157 11.51 -1.02 -3.88
C ALA A 157 11.54 -0.88 -2.35
N ARG A 158 12.46 -0.05 -1.86
CA ARG A 158 12.48 0.44 -0.48
C ARG A 158 11.64 1.72 -0.41
N CYS A 159 10.44 1.63 0.13
CA CYS A 159 9.45 2.71 0.10
C CYS A 159 9.99 4.02 0.71
N GLU A 160 10.90 3.94 1.69
CA GLU A 160 11.52 5.13 2.28
C GLU A 160 12.35 5.97 1.30
N GLU A 161 12.87 5.37 0.21
CA GLU A 161 13.60 6.08 -0.85
C GLU A 161 12.65 6.94 -1.72
N PHE A 162 11.35 6.66 -1.66
CA PHE A 162 10.29 7.39 -2.37
C PHE A 162 9.57 8.38 -1.45
N GLY A 163 10.17 8.72 -0.31
CA GLY A 163 9.59 9.67 0.65
C GLY A 163 8.41 9.14 1.44
N VAL A 164 8.20 7.82 1.47
CA VAL A 164 7.25 7.16 2.39
C VAL A 164 7.88 7.11 3.78
N PRO A 165 7.20 7.56 4.85
CA PRO A 165 7.76 7.61 6.21
C PRO A 165 7.81 6.24 6.92
N GLN A 166 8.15 5.17 6.18
CA GLN A 166 8.02 3.78 6.61
C GLN A 166 9.09 2.90 5.95
N ARG A 167 9.68 1.99 6.74
CA ARG A 167 10.57 0.93 6.23
C ARG A 167 9.75 -0.23 5.64
N ARG A 168 9.18 -0.02 4.46
CA ARG A 168 8.38 -1.02 3.72
C ARG A 168 9.11 -1.42 2.45
N ARG A 169 9.18 -2.73 2.19
CA ARG A 169 9.72 -3.26 0.93
C ARG A 169 8.61 -3.85 0.08
N ARG A 170 8.67 -3.60 -1.23
CA ARG A 170 7.71 -4.09 -2.22
C ARG A 170 8.38 -4.53 -3.49
N LEU A 171 7.91 -5.64 -4.05
CA LEU A 171 8.21 -6.02 -5.41
C LEU A 171 7.34 -5.14 -6.30
N VAL A 172 7.98 -4.37 -7.17
CA VAL A 172 7.33 -3.56 -8.19
C VAL A 172 7.81 -4.05 -9.54
N LEU A 173 6.86 -4.46 -10.38
CA LEU A 173 7.11 -4.87 -11.76
C LEU A 173 6.51 -3.81 -12.69
N ILE A 174 7.28 -3.45 -13.72
CA ILE A 174 6.83 -2.63 -14.84
C ILE A 174 7.07 -3.43 -16.11
N ALA A 175 6.02 -3.59 -16.90
CA ALA A 175 6.08 -4.18 -18.22
C ALA A 175 5.62 -3.16 -19.25
N ALA A 176 6.32 -3.09 -20.37
CA ALA A 176 6.06 -2.15 -21.45
C ALA A 176 5.92 -2.90 -22.77
N LYS A 177 4.90 -2.56 -23.55
CA LYS A 177 4.68 -3.10 -24.88
C LYS A 177 5.34 -2.21 -25.93
N ASP A 178 5.98 -2.85 -26.90
CA ASP A 178 6.69 -2.20 -28.02
C ASP A 178 7.78 -1.19 -27.58
N ARG A 179 8.26 -1.32 -26.33
CA ARG A 179 9.25 -0.46 -25.67
C ARG A 179 10.08 -1.30 -24.70
N SER A 180 11.23 -0.78 -24.29
CA SER A 180 12.01 -1.37 -23.20
C SER A 180 11.46 -0.91 -21.86
N ALA A 181 11.09 -1.87 -21.01
CA ALA A 181 10.85 -1.59 -19.60
C ALA A 181 12.19 -1.27 -18.92
N VAL A 182 12.13 -0.51 -17.83
CA VAL A 182 13.27 -0.25 -16.95
C VAL A 182 12.86 -0.54 -15.50
N PRO A 183 13.81 -0.96 -14.64
CA PRO A 183 13.53 -1.10 -13.22
C PRO A 183 13.11 0.24 -12.63
N LEU A 184 12.24 0.21 -11.61
CA LEU A 184 11.84 1.43 -10.91
C LEU A 184 13.09 2.08 -10.30
N ASN A 185 13.42 3.28 -10.74
CA ASN A 185 14.58 3.99 -10.23
C ASN A 185 14.41 4.27 -8.74
N THR A 186 15.49 4.11 -7.96
CA THR A 186 15.44 4.46 -6.55
C THR A 186 15.21 5.96 -6.41
N GLY A 187 14.14 6.33 -5.69
CA GLY A 187 13.93 7.73 -5.37
C GLY A 187 15.14 8.27 -4.61
N LYS A 188 15.72 9.38 -5.06
CA LYS A 188 16.77 10.09 -4.31
C LYS A 188 16.18 10.94 -3.17
N THR A 189 14.99 10.58 -2.69
CA THR A 189 14.28 11.37 -1.68
C THR A 189 14.85 11.01 -0.31
N ALA A 190 15.08 12.02 0.53
CA ALA A 190 15.44 11.77 1.91
C ALA A 190 14.33 10.98 2.62
N ALA A 191 14.72 10.02 3.46
CA ALA A 191 13.77 9.24 4.23
C ALA A 191 13.03 10.14 5.21
N VAL A 192 11.69 10.06 5.22
CA VAL A 192 10.84 10.85 6.11
C VAL A 192 10.73 10.15 7.47
N SER A 193 11.01 10.89 8.54
CA SER A 193 10.93 10.39 9.92
C SER A 193 9.49 10.34 10.45
N VAL A 194 9.27 9.59 11.53
CA VAL A 194 7.98 9.58 12.25
C VAL A 194 7.67 10.99 12.79
N MET A 195 8.67 11.76 13.21
CA MET A 195 8.49 13.14 13.68
C MET A 195 7.93 14.05 12.57
N GLU A 196 8.54 14.01 11.39
CA GLU A 196 8.07 14.80 10.23
C GLU A 196 6.67 14.40 9.79
N ALA A 197 6.35 13.10 9.86
CA ALA A 197 5.07 12.58 9.41
C ALA A 197 3.91 12.89 10.38
N ILE A 198 4.07 12.59 11.68
CA ILE A 198 2.95 12.61 12.64
C ILE A 198 3.20 13.48 13.88
N GLY A 199 4.39 14.07 14.03
CA GLY A 199 4.78 14.79 15.25
C GLY A 199 3.96 16.06 15.55
N ARG A 200 3.20 16.57 14.58
CA ARG A 200 2.35 17.77 14.71
C ARG A 200 0.87 17.46 15.01
N LEU A 201 0.49 16.19 15.06
CA LEU A 201 -0.90 15.82 15.35
C LEU A 201 -1.28 16.11 16.82
N PRO A 202 -2.56 16.39 17.09
CA PRO A 202 -3.08 16.48 18.46
C PRO A 202 -2.69 15.27 19.31
N LYS A 203 -2.59 15.47 20.63
CA LYS A 203 -2.35 14.36 21.56
C LYS A 203 -3.67 13.65 21.85
N LEU A 204 -3.60 12.33 22.00
CA LEU A 204 -4.70 11.46 22.41
C LEU A 204 -4.23 10.53 23.54
N ALA A 205 -5.12 10.18 24.45
CA ALA A 205 -4.97 9.02 25.30
C ALA A 205 -5.41 7.73 24.58
N ALA A 206 -5.16 6.58 25.20
CA ALA A 206 -5.65 5.31 24.69
C ALA A 206 -7.19 5.26 24.74
N GLY A 207 -7.83 4.94 23.61
CA GLY A 207 -9.30 4.90 23.50
C GLY A 207 -9.95 6.24 23.15
N GLU A 208 -9.17 7.32 23.04
CA GLU A 208 -9.70 8.63 22.67
C GLU A 208 -9.76 8.83 21.15
N ALA A 209 -10.58 9.78 20.74
CA ALA A 209 -10.71 10.26 19.38
C ALA A 209 -10.62 11.79 19.36
N ASP A 210 -9.98 12.33 18.34
CA ASP A 210 -9.95 13.76 18.08
C ASP A 210 -11.33 14.23 17.57
N PRO A 211 -11.87 15.35 18.08
CA PRO A 211 -13.19 15.83 17.64
C PRO A 211 -13.20 16.41 16.22
N ASN A 212 -12.04 16.79 15.68
CA ASN A 212 -11.90 17.43 14.37
C ASN A 212 -11.36 16.47 13.28
N ASP A 213 -10.74 15.36 13.67
CA ASP A 213 -10.27 14.32 12.75
C ASP A 213 -10.76 12.93 13.16
N ARG A 214 -11.74 12.43 12.40
CA ARG A 214 -12.41 11.17 12.67
C ARG A 214 -11.50 9.96 12.58
N LEU A 215 -10.45 10.02 11.76
CA LEU A 215 -9.47 8.93 11.69
C LEU A 215 -8.42 9.06 12.79
N HIS A 216 -8.30 10.21 13.45
CA HIS A 216 -7.42 10.35 14.60
C HIS A 216 -8.08 9.77 15.85
N VAL A 217 -8.24 8.45 15.84
CA VAL A 217 -8.81 7.63 16.91
C VAL A 217 -7.84 6.53 17.30
N ALA A 218 -7.61 6.38 18.61
CA ALA A 218 -6.71 5.40 19.18
C ALA A 218 -7.49 4.23 19.80
N SER A 219 -6.98 3.01 19.68
CA SER A 219 -7.57 1.86 20.39
C SER A 219 -7.39 1.99 21.91
N SER A 220 -8.39 1.55 22.67
CA SER A 220 -8.28 1.39 24.12
C SER A 220 -7.21 0.36 24.47
N LEU A 221 -6.54 0.54 25.61
CA LEU A 221 -5.62 -0.44 26.16
C LEU A 221 -6.22 -1.11 27.39
N SER A 222 -5.99 -2.42 27.55
CA SER A 222 -6.23 -3.09 28.84
C SER A 222 -5.25 -2.59 29.89
N ASP A 223 -5.58 -2.75 31.18
CA ASP A 223 -4.70 -2.33 32.28
C ASP A 223 -3.29 -2.92 32.19
N LEU A 224 -3.19 -4.16 31.72
CA LEU A 224 -1.89 -4.80 31.49
C LEU A 224 -1.11 -4.11 30.36
N ASN A 225 -1.78 -3.80 29.25
CA ASN A 225 -1.13 -3.13 28.13
C ASN A 225 -0.81 -1.66 28.42
N LEU A 226 -1.61 -0.99 29.26
CA LEU A 226 -1.31 0.35 29.76
C LEU A 226 -0.05 0.33 30.65
N ARG A 227 0.09 -0.67 31.53
CA ARG A 227 1.33 -0.86 32.30
C ARG A 227 2.53 -1.16 31.40
N ARG A 228 2.35 -1.99 30.37
CA ARG A 228 3.40 -2.30 29.38
C ARG A 228 3.87 -1.07 28.62
N ILE A 229 2.95 -0.22 28.14
CA ILE A 229 3.34 0.96 27.36
C ILE A 229 4.05 2.01 28.21
N LYS A 230 3.63 2.18 29.47
CA LYS A 230 4.32 3.04 30.45
C LYS A 230 5.75 2.55 30.76
N ALA A 231 5.96 1.24 30.79
CA ALA A 231 7.30 0.65 30.96
C ALA A 231 8.16 0.69 29.68
N SER A 232 7.55 0.96 28.52
CA SER A 232 8.20 0.94 27.22
C SER A 232 8.92 2.24 26.92
N LYS A 233 10.14 2.14 26.36
CA LYS A 233 10.93 3.28 25.89
C LYS A 233 10.90 3.32 24.35
N PRO A 234 10.94 4.51 23.72
CA PRO A 234 11.14 4.64 22.27
C PRO A 234 12.32 3.79 21.79
N GLY A 235 12.13 2.97 20.75
CA GLY A 235 13.19 2.10 20.20
C GLY A 235 13.51 0.86 21.03
N GLY A 236 13.17 0.85 22.33
CA GLY A 236 13.33 -0.30 23.24
C GLY A 236 12.47 -1.50 22.87
N THR A 237 12.57 -2.55 23.68
CA THR A 237 11.79 -3.79 23.51
C THR A 237 11.26 -4.31 24.84
N TRP A 238 10.40 -5.32 24.82
CA TRP A 238 9.92 -5.97 26.05
C TRP A 238 11.03 -6.57 26.93
N ARG A 239 12.27 -6.68 26.43
CA ARG A 239 13.44 -7.13 27.20
C ARG A 239 13.85 -6.14 28.29
N ASP A 240 13.49 -4.88 28.13
CA ASP A 240 13.82 -3.81 29.08
C ASP A 240 12.86 -3.78 30.28
N TRP A 241 11.80 -4.59 30.24
CA TRP A 241 10.71 -4.55 31.21
C TRP A 241 10.91 -5.54 32.36
N PRO A 242 10.28 -5.27 33.52
CA PRO A 242 10.05 -6.28 34.55
C PRO A 242 9.44 -7.57 33.98
N ILE A 243 9.83 -8.73 34.52
CA ILE A 243 9.49 -10.06 34.00
C ILE A 243 7.97 -10.30 33.95
N GLU A 244 7.24 -9.71 34.89
CA GLU A 244 5.79 -9.80 35.05
C GLU A 244 5.01 -9.05 33.96
N LEU A 245 5.63 -8.07 33.30
CA LEU A 245 5.01 -7.35 32.18
C LEU A 245 5.25 -8.05 30.84
N ARG A 246 6.20 -9.00 30.77
CA ARG A 246 6.53 -9.72 29.53
C ARG A 246 5.42 -10.72 29.19
N ALA A 247 5.12 -10.84 27.89
CA ALA A 247 4.16 -11.84 27.41
C ALA A 247 4.63 -13.26 27.73
N ALA A 248 3.69 -14.19 27.98
CA ALA A 248 4.01 -15.55 28.38
C ALA A 248 4.92 -16.28 27.38
N CYS A 249 4.71 -16.07 26.08
CA CYS A 249 5.54 -16.62 25.02
C CYS A 249 7.00 -16.11 25.10
N HIS A 250 7.22 -14.83 25.40
CA HIS A 250 8.53 -14.20 25.48
C HIS A 250 9.35 -14.56 26.73
N ARG A 251 8.72 -15.18 27.72
CA ARG A 251 9.42 -15.76 28.89
C ARG A 251 10.04 -17.13 28.60
N LYS A 252 9.62 -17.80 27.52
CA LYS A 252 10.15 -19.11 27.10
C LYS A 252 11.47 -18.94 26.34
N LEU A 253 12.37 -19.93 26.41
CA LEU A 253 13.62 -19.97 25.64
C LEU A 253 13.41 -19.84 24.12
N SER A 254 12.30 -20.39 23.61
CA SER A 254 11.89 -20.30 22.20
C SER A 254 11.26 -18.95 21.81
N GLY A 255 10.90 -18.10 22.78
CA GLY A 255 10.21 -16.83 22.60
C GLY A 255 11.10 -15.63 22.32
N LYS A 256 12.35 -15.84 21.88
CA LYS A 256 13.35 -14.79 21.64
C LYS A 256 13.11 -13.96 20.36
N THR A 257 12.15 -14.35 19.53
CA THR A 257 11.77 -13.66 18.28
C THR A 257 10.72 -12.56 18.52
N TYR A 258 10.40 -11.77 17.49
CA TYR A 258 9.37 -10.71 17.54
C TYR A 258 9.65 -9.62 18.59
N SER A 259 10.87 -9.09 18.60
CA SER A 259 11.31 -8.04 19.54
C SER A 259 10.48 -6.76 19.50
N GLY A 260 9.84 -6.47 18.36
CA GLY A 260 9.03 -5.28 18.17
C GLY A 260 7.64 -5.35 18.81
N VAL A 261 7.17 -6.51 19.26
CA VAL A 261 5.82 -6.66 19.82
C VAL A 261 5.68 -5.84 21.12
N TYR A 262 4.61 -5.04 21.21
CA TYR A 262 4.39 -4.06 22.28
C TYR A 262 5.53 -3.04 22.42
N ALA A 263 6.18 -2.64 21.33
CA ALA A 263 7.25 -1.65 21.39
C ALA A 263 6.80 -0.28 20.87
N ARG A 264 7.44 0.78 21.36
CA ARG A 264 7.26 2.15 20.86
C ARG A 264 8.10 2.40 19.61
N MET A 265 7.58 3.19 18.69
CA MET A 265 8.37 3.78 17.61
C MET A 265 9.39 4.79 18.17
N THR A 266 10.30 5.25 17.32
CA THR A 266 11.22 6.37 17.61
C THR A 266 10.88 7.53 16.69
N TRP A 267 11.07 8.76 17.15
CA TRP A 267 10.82 9.95 16.36
C TRP A 267 11.72 10.08 15.12
N ASP A 268 13.01 9.84 15.27
CA ASP A 268 14.03 10.17 14.26
C ASP A 268 14.18 9.13 13.15
N ASN A 269 13.45 8.02 13.22
CA ASN A 269 13.48 6.97 12.19
C ASN A 269 12.13 6.89 11.46
N PRO A 270 12.11 6.38 10.22
CA PRO A 270 10.85 5.96 9.59
C PRO A 270 10.16 4.86 10.40
N SER A 271 8.83 4.77 10.27
CA SER A 271 8.03 3.78 10.99
C SER A 271 8.34 2.35 10.56
N PRO A 272 8.01 1.32 11.37
CA PRO A 272 7.93 -0.05 10.86
C PRO A 272 6.80 -0.17 9.84
N THR A 273 6.76 -1.29 9.11
CA THR A 273 5.71 -1.57 8.13
C THR A 273 4.31 -1.46 8.74
N MET A 274 3.43 -0.61 8.20
CA MET A 274 2.02 -0.57 8.55
C MET A 274 1.36 -1.86 8.04
N THR A 275 0.95 -2.70 8.99
CA THR A 275 0.21 -3.94 8.74
C THR A 275 -1.29 -3.68 8.89
N THR A 276 -2.11 -4.67 8.54
CA THR A 276 -3.57 -4.59 8.64
C THR A 276 -4.10 -4.42 10.07
N GLN A 277 -3.25 -4.61 11.08
CA GLN A 277 -3.58 -4.44 12.49
C GLN A 277 -2.62 -3.48 13.22
N CYS A 278 -1.99 -2.56 12.47
CA CYS A 278 -1.03 -1.60 13.02
C CYS A 278 -1.61 -0.67 14.09
N TYR A 279 -2.93 -0.56 14.17
CA TYR A 279 -3.62 0.18 15.24
C TYR A 279 -3.58 -0.51 16.61
N GLY A 280 -3.17 -1.78 16.67
CA GLY A 280 -3.10 -2.56 17.91
C GLY A 280 -1.69 -2.57 18.50
N TYR A 281 -1.54 -2.12 19.75
CA TYR A 281 -0.23 -2.05 20.42
C TYR A 281 0.51 -3.40 20.46
N GLY A 282 -0.22 -4.51 20.63
CA GLY A 282 0.36 -5.85 20.70
C GLY A 282 0.78 -6.46 19.36
N ASN A 283 0.52 -5.79 18.24
CA ASN A 283 0.70 -6.37 16.91
C ASN A 283 2.05 -6.03 16.27
N GLY A 284 2.91 -5.33 17.00
CA GLY A 284 4.22 -4.90 16.51
C GLY A 284 4.71 -3.65 17.23
N ARG A 285 5.64 -2.94 16.59
CA ARG A 285 6.20 -1.68 17.12
C ARG A 285 5.28 -0.52 16.76
N PHE A 286 4.07 -0.55 17.30
CA PHE A 286 3.01 0.40 16.99
C PHE A 286 2.61 1.28 18.17
N GLY A 287 3.38 1.27 19.26
CA GLY A 287 3.25 2.27 20.32
C GLY A 287 3.68 3.64 19.79
N HIS A 288 2.89 4.67 20.07
CA HIS A 288 3.29 6.05 19.81
C HIS A 288 4.63 6.34 20.52
N PRO A 289 5.55 7.14 19.95
CA PRO A 289 6.83 7.42 20.58
C PRO A 289 6.70 7.93 22.03
N ASP A 290 5.85 8.94 22.27
CA ASP A 290 5.73 9.52 23.63
C ASP A 290 4.42 9.22 24.39
N GLN A 291 3.29 9.07 23.68
CA GLN A 291 1.96 8.95 24.28
C GLN A 291 1.67 7.49 24.69
N ASP A 292 0.97 7.26 25.80
CA ASP A 292 0.66 5.92 26.34
C ASP A 292 -0.46 5.20 25.56
N ARG A 293 -0.34 5.14 24.23
CA ARG A 293 -1.30 4.52 23.31
C ARG A 293 -0.62 3.90 22.09
N ALA A 294 -1.36 3.06 21.37
CA ALA A 294 -1.00 2.71 20.00
C ALA A 294 -1.14 3.92 19.07
N ILE A 295 -0.58 3.81 17.86
CA ILE A 295 -0.91 4.76 16.79
C ILE A 295 -2.40 4.71 16.43
N SER A 296 -2.93 5.85 16.05
CA SER A 296 -4.28 6.05 15.54
C SER A 296 -4.40 5.64 14.06
N LEU A 297 -5.63 5.55 13.54
CA LEU A 297 -5.84 5.30 12.11
C LEU A 297 -5.29 6.43 11.22
N ARG A 298 -5.40 7.69 11.65
CA ARG A 298 -4.83 8.85 10.94
C ARG A 298 -3.33 8.75 10.82
N GLU A 299 -2.67 8.46 11.94
CA GLU A 299 -1.21 8.28 11.97
C GLU A 299 -0.80 7.13 11.04
N ALA A 300 -1.52 6.00 11.08
CA ALA A 300 -1.27 4.88 10.16
C ALA A 300 -1.45 5.28 8.69
N ALA A 301 -2.49 6.05 8.36
CA ALA A 301 -2.76 6.53 7.00
C ALA A 301 -1.63 7.47 6.50
N ILE A 302 -1.22 8.43 7.32
CA ILE A 302 -0.10 9.33 7.00
C ILE A 302 1.20 8.53 6.85
N LEU A 303 1.44 7.54 7.72
CA LEU A 303 2.62 6.67 7.63
C LEU A 303 2.62 5.77 6.39
N GLN A 304 1.44 5.52 5.82
CA GLN A 304 1.22 4.86 4.52
C GLN A 304 1.23 5.88 3.35
N SER A 305 1.60 7.13 3.61
CA SER A 305 1.67 8.25 2.68
C SER A 305 0.33 8.69 2.05
N PHE A 306 -0.81 8.32 2.64
CA PHE A 306 -2.08 8.92 2.21
C PHE A 306 -2.07 10.44 2.45
N PRO A 307 -2.64 11.23 1.53
CA PRO A 307 -2.88 12.65 1.77
C PRO A 307 -3.71 12.91 3.04
N PRO A 308 -3.50 14.04 3.73
CA PRO A 308 -4.27 14.39 4.93
C PRO A 308 -5.78 14.40 4.72
N ASP A 309 -6.23 14.80 3.54
CA ASP A 309 -7.65 14.91 3.14
C ASP A 309 -8.23 13.64 2.49
N TYR A 310 -7.46 12.55 2.43
CA TYR A 310 -7.94 11.29 1.85
C TYR A 310 -9.14 10.74 2.63
N GLN A 311 -10.24 10.47 1.93
CA GLN A 311 -11.50 10.06 2.54
C GLN A 311 -11.66 8.54 2.49
N PHE A 312 -11.79 7.88 3.65
CA PHE A 312 -11.97 6.43 3.71
C PHE A 312 -13.44 6.01 3.85
N LEU A 313 -14.27 6.85 4.45
CA LEU A 313 -15.67 6.57 4.79
C LEU A 313 -16.54 7.82 4.62
N PRO A 314 -17.85 7.66 4.32
CA PRO A 314 -18.79 8.76 4.31
C PRO A 314 -18.82 9.55 5.63
N LYS A 315 -19.28 10.80 5.57
CA LYS A 315 -19.36 11.67 6.75
C LYS A 315 -20.39 11.18 7.77
N GLU A 316 -21.21 10.21 7.47
CA GLU A 316 -22.23 9.72 8.39
C GLU A 316 -21.73 8.47 9.13
N GLU A 317 -20.60 7.89 8.70
CA GLU A 317 -20.14 6.59 9.15
C GLU A 317 -18.93 6.65 10.09
N ALA A 318 -19.07 6.06 11.28
CA ALA A 318 -17.98 5.99 12.25
C ALA A 318 -16.90 4.98 11.80
N PRO A 319 -15.59 5.29 11.96
CA PRO A 319 -14.53 4.41 11.52
C PRO A 319 -14.41 3.17 12.41
N SER A 320 -14.47 1.99 11.78
CA SER A 320 -14.09 0.73 12.41
C SER A 320 -12.58 0.56 12.37
N MET A 321 -11.94 0.45 13.55
CA MET A 321 -10.50 0.23 13.67
C MET A 321 -10.02 -0.96 12.81
N LYS A 322 -10.77 -2.06 12.84
CA LYS A 322 -10.44 -3.28 12.11
C LYS A 322 -10.54 -3.12 10.60
N GLU A 323 -11.60 -2.47 10.13
CA GLU A 323 -11.86 -2.32 8.70
C GLU A 323 -10.90 -1.32 8.07
N VAL A 324 -10.85 -0.10 8.61
CA VAL A 324 -9.98 0.97 8.10
C VAL A 324 -8.51 0.61 8.28
N GLY A 325 -8.14 -0.02 9.41
CA GLY A 325 -6.79 -0.52 9.63
C GLY A 325 -6.38 -1.58 8.60
N ARG A 326 -7.30 -2.46 8.20
CA ARG A 326 -7.05 -3.44 7.13
C ARG A 326 -6.84 -2.74 5.79
N TRP A 327 -7.67 -1.78 5.43
CA TRP A 327 -7.51 -1.01 4.19
C TRP A 327 -6.17 -0.28 4.12
N ILE A 328 -5.80 0.44 5.19
CA ILE A 328 -4.51 1.14 5.27
C ILE A 328 -3.34 0.16 5.15
N GLY A 329 -3.37 -0.96 5.88
CA GLY A 329 -2.27 -1.93 5.86
C GLY A 329 -2.09 -2.64 4.52
N ASN A 330 -3.20 -2.93 3.83
CA ASN A 330 -3.20 -3.57 2.52
C ASN A 330 -2.77 -2.64 1.39
N ALA A 331 -3.02 -1.34 1.51
CA ALA A 331 -2.73 -0.36 0.47
C ALA A 331 -1.26 -0.37 0.02
N VAL A 332 -1.05 -0.08 -1.26
CA VAL A 332 0.25 0.39 -1.75
C VAL A 332 0.46 1.82 -1.23
N PRO A 333 1.64 2.22 -0.72
CA PRO A 333 1.87 3.61 -0.35
C PRO A 333 1.64 4.54 -1.54
N VAL A 334 0.87 5.61 -1.36
CA VAL A 334 0.52 6.56 -2.43
C VAL A 334 1.77 7.10 -3.14
N LYS A 335 2.81 7.49 -2.38
CA LYS A 335 4.06 7.99 -2.98
C LYS A 335 4.82 6.94 -3.79
N LEU A 336 4.67 5.65 -3.47
CA LEU A 336 5.22 4.58 -4.31
C LEU A 336 4.42 4.47 -5.61
N GLY A 337 3.09 4.58 -5.55
CA GLY A 337 2.24 4.64 -6.75
C GLY A 337 2.57 5.84 -7.65
N GLU A 338 2.85 7.00 -7.04
CA GLU A 338 3.32 8.20 -7.76
C GLU A 338 4.65 7.96 -8.47
N ALA A 339 5.63 7.35 -7.78
CA ALA A 339 6.92 7.00 -8.39
C ALA A 339 6.77 6.03 -9.57
N ILE A 340 5.89 5.02 -9.45
CA ILE A 340 5.56 4.10 -10.54
C ILE A 340 5.00 4.86 -11.74
N GLY A 341 4.05 5.77 -11.52
CA GLY A 341 3.47 6.59 -12.58
C GLY A 341 4.51 7.46 -13.28
N LYS A 342 5.41 8.10 -12.52
CA LYS A 342 6.50 8.90 -13.08
C LYS A 342 7.46 8.07 -13.94
N GLU A 343 7.79 6.85 -13.51
CA GLU A 343 8.63 5.94 -14.30
C GLU A 343 7.93 5.52 -15.60
N ILE A 344 6.63 5.17 -15.55
CA ILE A 344 5.85 4.86 -16.76
C ILE A 344 5.82 6.05 -17.72
N ALA A 345 5.58 7.26 -17.21
CA ALA A 345 5.60 8.48 -18.01
C ALA A 345 6.98 8.71 -18.66
N GLN A 346 8.07 8.52 -17.91
CA GLN A 346 9.44 8.63 -18.44
C GLN A 346 9.72 7.61 -19.55
N ILE A 347 9.30 6.35 -19.39
CA ILE A 347 9.46 5.31 -20.42
C ILE A 347 8.69 5.68 -21.69
N HIS A 348 7.50 6.27 -21.55
CA HIS A 348 6.65 6.58 -22.69
C HIS A 348 7.05 7.87 -23.43
N TYR A 349 7.29 8.95 -22.69
CA TYR A 349 7.49 10.30 -23.24
C TYR A 349 8.96 10.71 -23.33
N GLY A 350 9.86 10.07 -22.57
CA GLY A 350 11.28 10.42 -22.56
C GLY A 350 11.52 11.90 -22.25
N ASP A 351 12.32 12.56 -23.07
CA ASP A 351 12.65 13.99 -22.92
C ASP A 351 11.45 14.92 -23.19
N GLU A 352 10.41 14.46 -23.90
CA GLU A 352 9.19 15.25 -24.19
C GLU A 352 8.30 15.44 -22.95
N LEU A 353 8.62 14.79 -21.83
CA LEU A 353 7.87 14.95 -20.58
C LEU A 353 8.02 16.38 -20.01
N ILE A 354 9.18 17.00 -20.19
CA ILE A 354 9.49 18.35 -19.69
C ILE A 354 8.62 19.42 -20.35
N ASP A 355 8.19 19.19 -21.60
CA ASP A 355 7.33 20.12 -22.35
C ASP A 355 5.84 20.00 -21.98
N ARG A 356 5.48 19.06 -21.10
CA ARG A 356 4.09 18.79 -20.66
C ARG A 356 3.76 19.23 -19.23
N GLU A 357 4.78 19.48 -18.40
CA GLU A 357 4.65 20.09 -17.05
C GLU A 357 4.41 21.61 -17.16
#